data_AF-A0A7Y6L9W7-F1
#
_entry.id   AF-A0A7Y6L9W7-F1
#
_cell.length_a   1.000
_cell.length_b   1.000
_cell.length_c   1.000
_cell.angle_alpha   90.00
_cell.angle_beta   90.00
_cell.angle_gamma   90.00
#
_symmetry.space_group_name_H-M   'P 1'
#
loop_
_entity.id
_entity.type
_entity.pdbx_description
1 polymer ?
#
loop_
_entity_poly.entity_id
_entity_poly.type
_entity_poly.pdbx_seq_one_letter_code
_entity_poly.pdbx_strand_id
1 'polypeptide(L)'
;MTEETPGFEEKPDVPSGATPEDAEPKAAPSSASAEGAAPAGDANQTAALVAQLDQVRTALGERTADLQRLQAEYQNYRRRVERDRIAVKEIAIANLLTELLPVLDDIGRAREHGELVGGFKSVAESLETTAAKMGLQQFGKEGEPFDPTIH
;
A
#
# COMPACT_ATOMS: atom_id res chain seq x y z
N MET A 1 -11.93 0.31 31.17
CA MET A 1 -10.62 -0.24 31.56
C MET A 1 -9.96 -0.75 30.28
N THR A 2 -9.19 0.12 29.67
CA THR A 2 -8.34 -0.12 28.50
C THR A 2 -6.94 -0.41 29.05
N GLU A 3 -6.37 -1.56 28.72
CA GLU A 3 -4.95 -1.82 28.97
C GLU A 3 -4.16 -1.59 27.66
N GLU A 4 -3.24 -0.64 27.73
CA GLU A 4 -2.23 -0.33 26.73
C GLU A 4 -1.10 -1.36 26.81
N THR A 5 -0.60 -1.83 25.67
CA THR A 5 0.65 -2.59 25.57
C THR A 5 1.69 -1.74 24.83
N PRO A 6 2.89 -1.50 25.40
CA PRO A 6 3.88 -0.59 24.83
C PRO A 6 4.75 -1.26 23.77
N GLY A 7 5.28 -0.43 22.87
CA GLY A 7 5.95 -0.81 21.62
C GLY A 7 7.31 -1.49 21.77
N PHE A 8 7.69 -2.17 20.68
CA PHE A 8 8.96 -2.84 20.51
C PHE A 8 9.70 -2.17 19.34
N GLU A 9 10.54 -1.18 19.66
CA GLU A 9 11.59 -0.66 18.78
C GLU A 9 12.94 -1.16 19.30
N GLU A 10 13.57 -2.09 18.59
CA GLU A 10 15.03 -2.25 18.68
C GLU A 10 15.56 -2.81 17.34
N LYS A 11 16.36 -2.00 16.65
CA LYS A 11 17.13 -2.40 15.45
C LYS A 11 18.52 -2.88 15.89
N PRO A 12 19.08 -3.94 15.30
CA PRO A 12 20.47 -4.28 15.54
C PRO A 12 21.40 -3.50 14.60
N ASP A 13 22.40 -2.86 15.19
CA ASP A 13 23.53 -2.20 14.54
C ASP A 13 24.57 -3.25 14.09
N VAL A 14 25.01 -3.19 12.84
CA VAL A 14 26.12 -4.00 12.31
C VAL A 14 27.14 -3.06 11.66
N PRO A 15 28.39 -2.97 12.16
CA PRO A 15 29.42 -2.20 11.50
C PRO A 15 30.04 -3.03 10.37
N SER A 16 30.01 -2.47 9.16
CA SER A 16 30.73 -2.95 7.98
C SER A 16 31.85 -1.97 7.65
N GLY A 17 33.08 -2.48 7.45
CA GLY A 17 34.11 -1.75 6.72
C GLY A 17 35.53 -1.89 7.26
N ALA A 18 36.31 -2.80 6.69
CA ALA A 18 37.76 -2.65 6.51
C ALA A 18 38.22 -3.50 5.32
N THR A 19 38.80 -2.84 4.32
CA THR A 19 39.37 -3.37 3.07
C THR A 19 40.72 -4.09 3.26
N PRO A 20 41.15 -4.92 2.29
CA PRO A 20 42.37 -5.72 2.36
C PRO A 20 43.59 -5.03 1.69
N GLU A 21 44.78 -5.17 2.28
CA GLU A 21 46.08 -4.88 1.63
C GLU A 21 47.08 -6.03 1.83
N ASP A 22 47.76 -6.34 0.72
CA ASP A 22 48.79 -7.32 0.34
C ASP A 22 49.97 -7.55 1.32
N ALA A 23 50.41 -8.80 1.61
CA ALA A 23 51.39 -9.68 0.91
C ALA A 23 52.82 -9.67 1.55
N GLU A 24 53.19 -10.68 2.35
CA GLU A 24 54.11 -11.83 2.04
C GLU A 24 55.57 -11.63 2.59
N PRO A 25 56.45 -12.66 2.71
CA PRO A 25 56.34 -13.96 3.38
C PRO A 25 57.62 -14.37 4.17
N LYS A 26 57.60 -15.42 5.03
CA LYS A 26 58.79 -16.28 5.28
C LYS A 26 58.49 -17.67 5.85
N ALA A 27 59.05 -18.68 5.16
CA ALA A 27 59.02 -20.14 5.32
C ALA A 27 59.52 -20.68 6.69
N ALA A 28 58.84 -21.63 7.35
CA ALA A 28 58.89 -23.12 7.28
C ALA A 28 60.08 -23.78 8.04
N PRO A 29 60.03 -25.07 8.48
CA PRO A 29 58.96 -26.07 8.37
C PRO A 29 58.61 -26.78 9.71
N SER A 30 57.47 -27.48 9.77
CA SER A 30 57.38 -28.72 10.56
C SER A 30 56.40 -29.66 9.88
N SER A 31 56.97 -30.64 9.18
CA SER A 31 56.29 -31.82 8.70
C SER A 31 56.11 -32.78 9.87
N ALA A 32 54.87 -33.01 10.27
CA ALA A 32 54.47 -34.26 10.91
C ALA A 32 53.18 -34.70 10.25
N SER A 33 53.33 -35.68 9.36
CA SER A 33 52.23 -36.47 8.81
C SER A 33 51.37 -37.00 9.96
N ALA A 34 50.12 -36.59 9.99
CA ALA A 34 49.05 -37.42 10.48
C ALA A 34 48.09 -37.56 9.31
N GLU A 35 48.18 -38.70 8.62
CA GLU A 35 47.09 -39.27 7.83
C GLU A 35 45.79 -39.20 8.66
N GLY A 36 45.06 -38.11 8.50
CA GLY A 36 43.67 -38.00 8.90
C GLY A 36 42.86 -38.64 7.79
N ALA A 37 42.74 -39.98 7.87
CA ALA A 37 41.81 -40.73 7.06
C ALA A 37 40.47 -39.99 7.05
N ALA A 38 40.05 -39.52 5.87
CA ALA A 38 38.66 -39.13 5.67
C ALA A 38 37.81 -40.30 6.17
N PRO A 39 36.82 -40.08 7.05
CA PRO A 39 35.89 -41.15 7.33
C PRO A 39 35.27 -41.46 5.96
N ALA A 40 35.51 -42.67 5.45
CA ALA A 40 34.71 -43.23 4.39
C ALA A 40 33.31 -43.38 4.98
N GLY A 41 32.58 -42.27 5.03
CA GLY A 41 31.18 -42.23 5.38
C GLY A 41 30.49 -43.16 4.41
N ASP A 42 29.78 -44.13 4.97
CA ASP A 42 29.05 -45.14 4.24
C ASP A 42 28.28 -44.47 3.10
N ALA A 43 28.60 -44.79 1.83
CA ALA A 43 28.06 -44.10 0.66
C ALA A 43 26.52 -44.09 0.66
N ASN A 44 25.94 -45.06 1.36
CA ASN A 44 24.50 -45.19 1.59
C ASN A 44 23.94 -44.09 2.53
N GLN A 45 24.69 -43.69 3.56
CA GLN A 45 24.33 -42.56 4.44
C GLN A 45 24.43 -41.23 3.70
N THR A 46 25.45 -41.05 2.87
CA THR A 46 25.60 -39.84 2.06
C THR A 46 24.46 -39.70 1.05
N ALA A 47 24.07 -40.79 0.39
CA ALA A 47 22.93 -40.82 -0.53
C ALA A 47 21.60 -40.50 0.18
N ALA A 48 21.38 -41.05 1.37
CA ALA A 48 20.18 -40.77 2.17
C ALA A 48 20.09 -39.30 2.60
N LEU A 49 21.21 -38.70 2.99
CA LEU A 49 21.27 -37.27 3.35
C LEU A 49 20.99 -36.36 2.16
N VAL A 50 21.53 -36.67 0.97
CA VAL A 50 21.24 -35.92 -0.26
C VAL A 50 19.75 -35.99 -0.61
N ALA A 51 19.14 -37.17 -0.53
CA ALA A 51 17.71 -37.35 -0.77
C ALA A 51 16.84 -36.52 0.20
N GLN A 52 17.18 -36.51 1.49
CA GLN A 52 16.49 -35.66 2.48
C GLN A 52 16.67 -34.17 2.18
N LEU A 53 17.88 -33.75 1.79
CA LEU A 53 18.18 -32.37 1.46
C LEU A 53 17.36 -31.91 0.25
N ASP A 54 17.25 -32.73 -0.79
CA ASP A 54 16.45 -32.41 -1.98
C ASP A 54 14.94 -32.38 -1.68
N GLN A 55 14.47 -33.26 -0.79
CA GLN A 55 13.09 -33.21 -0.30
C GLN A 55 12.80 -31.91 0.46
N VAL A 56 13.70 -31.48 1.35
CA VAL A 56 13.57 -30.22 2.07
C VAL A 56 13.63 -29.02 1.13
N ARG A 57 14.54 -29.01 0.14
CA ARG A 57 14.62 -27.96 -0.88
C ARG A 57 13.33 -27.85 -1.69
N THR A 58 12.75 -28.99 -2.07
CA THR A 58 11.48 -29.04 -2.80
C THR A 58 10.35 -28.44 -1.97
N ALA A 59 10.20 -28.89 -0.72
CA ALA A 59 9.19 -28.36 0.20
C ALA A 59 9.39 -26.85 0.45
N LEU A 60 10.63 -26.38 0.61
CA LEU A 60 10.94 -24.96 0.76
C LEU A 60 10.53 -24.18 -0.49
N GLY A 61 10.84 -24.68 -1.68
CA GLY A 61 10.46 -24.08 -2.96
C GLY A 61 8.95 -23.95 -3.11
N GLU A 62 8.20 -25.02 -2.83
CA GLU A 62 6.74 -25.03 -2.85
C GLU A 62 6.15 -24.00 -1.88
N ARG A 63 6.63 -23.98 -0.63
CA ARG A 63 6.16 -23.01 0.37
C ARG A 63 6.51 -21.57 0.00
N THR A 64 7.66 -21.34 -0.61
CA THR A 64 8.04 -20.01 -1.10
C THR A 64 7.13 -19.56 -2.24
N ALA A 65 6.80 -20.45 -3.17
CA ALA A 65 5.88 -20.15 -4.26
C ALA A 65 4.46 -19.87 -3.72
N ASP A 66 3.98 -20.65 -2.75
CA ASP A 66 2.70 -20.42 -2.08
C ASP A 66 2.65 -19.04 -1.41
N LEU A 67 3.71 -18.67 -0.68
CA LEU A 67 3.81 -17.36 -0.03
C LEU A 67 3.84 -16.21 -1.04
N GLN A 68 4.58 -16.35 -2.13
CA GLN A 68 4.62 -15.35 -3.20
C GLN A 68 3.24 -15.18 -3.85
N ARG A 69 2.52 -16.28 -4.09
CA ARG A 69 1.15 -16.23 -4.61
C ARG A 69 0.21 -15.52 -3.64
N LEU A 70 0.23 -15.89 -2.37
CA LEU A 70 -0.59 -15.27 -1.33
C LEU A 70 -0.29 -13.77 -1.18
N GLN A 71 0.99 -13.39 -1.25
CA GLN A 71 1.40 -12.00 -1.22
C GLN A 71 0.83 -11.21 -2.41
N ALA A 72 0.87 -11.79 -3.62
CA ALA A 72 0.30 -11.17 -4.80
C ALA A 72 -1.23 -11.02 -4.68
N GLU A 73 -1.93 -12.06 -4.22
CA GLU A 73 -3.38 -12.04 -3.96
C GLU A 73 -3.74 -10.95 -2.93
N TYR A 74 -3.00 -10.85 -1.84
CA TYR A 74 -3.21 -9.83 -0.81
C TYR A 74 -3.00 -8.42 -1.36
N GLN A 75 -1.94 -8.18 -2.13
CA GLN A 75 -1.72 -6.88 -2.77
C GLN A 75 -2.85 -6.50 -3.72
N ASN A 76 -3.34 -7.46 -4.51
CA ASN A 76 -4.47 -7.24 -5.41
C ASN A 76 -5.76 -6.95 -4.64
N TYR A 77 -6.04 -7.71 -3.58
CA TYR A 77 -7.17 -7.46 -2.70
C TYR A 77 -7.10 -6.06 -2.07
N ARG A 78 -5.95 -5.68 -1.51
CA ARG A 78 -5.75 -4.37 -0.88
C ARG A 78 -6.00 -3.23 -1.88
N ARG A 79 -5.45 -3.34 -3.10
CA ARG A 79 -5.69 -2.35 -4.18
C ARG A 79 -7.17 -2.27 -4.55
N ARG A 80 -7.88 -3.40 -4.59
CA ARG A 80 -9.32 -3.45 -4.89
C ARG A 80 -10.12 -2.76 -3.79
N VAL A 81 -9.91 -3.15 -2.53
CA VAL A 81 -10.61 -2.56 -1.39
C VAL A 81 -10.39 -1.06 -1.32
N GLU A 82 -9.18 -0.57 -1.55
CA GLU A 82 -8.92 0.87 -1.51
C GLU A 82 -9.70 1.62 -2.60
N ARG A 83 -9.72 1.11 -3.84
CA ARG A 83 -10.56 1.67 -4.90
C ARG A 83 -12.03 1.66 -4.54
N ASP A 84 -12.54 0.55 -4.02
CA ASP A 84 -13.95 0.41 -3.68
C ASP A 84 -14.34 1.38 -2.55
N ARG A 85 -13.45 1.61 -1.57
CA ARG A 85 -13.68 2.60 -0.50
C ARG A 85 -13.79 4.02 -1.05
N ILE A 86 -12.94 4.39 -2.02
CA ILE A 86 -13.00 5.69 -2.68
C ILE A 86 -14.32 5.81 -3.46
N ALA A 87 -14.68 4.80 -4.25
CA ALA A 87 -15.92 4.79 -5.03
C ALA A 87 -17.17 4.90 -4.15
N VAL A 88 -17.24 4.16 -3.03
CA VAL A 88 -18.36 4.26 -2.09
C VAL A 88 -18.47 5.67 -1.49
N LYS A 89 -17.34 6.30 -1.17
CA LYS A 89 -17.32 7.69 -0.68
C LYS A 89 -17.84 8.67 -1.73
N GLU A 90 -17.39 8.54 -2.97
CA GLU A 90 -17.84 9.38 -4.09
C GLU A 90 -19.35 9.23 -4.34
N ILE A 91 -19.85 7.99 -4.37
CA ILE A 91 -21.29 7.72 -4.53
C ILE A 91 -22.10 8.32 -3.37
N ALA A 92 -21.62 8.20 -2.13
CA ALA A 92 -22.30 8.77 -0.97
C ALA A 92 -22.39 10.30 -1.05
N ILE A 93 -21.31 10.96 -1.46
CA ILE A 93 -21.29 12.43 -1.67
C ILE A 93 -22.24 12.81 -2.82
N ALA A 94 -22.22 12.07 -3.93
CA ALA A 94 -23.10 12.32 -5.07
C ALA A 94 -24.58 12.23 -4.69
N ASN A 95 -24.97 11.19 -3.94
CA ASN A 95 -26.35 11.03 -3.46
C ASN A 95 -26.78 12.20 -2.57
N LEU A 96 -25.93 12.60 -1.62
CA LEU A 96 -26.21 13.74 -0.74
C LEU A 96 -26.38 15.04 -1.52
N LEU A 97 -25.46 15.33 -2.46
CA LEU A 97 -25.53 16.54 -3.27
C LEU A 97 -26.77 16.54 -4.17
N THR A 98 -27.15 15.39 -4.72
CA THR A 98 -28.36 15.24 -5.55
C THR A 98 -29.62 15.59 -4.76
N GLU A 99 -29.74 15.12 -3.52
CA GLU A 99 -30.86 15.46 -2.64
C GLU A 99 -30.87 16.95 -2.23
N LEU A 100 -29.70 17.60 -2.23
CA LEU A 100 -29.55 19.02 -1.90
C LEU A 100 -29.84 19.95 -3.10
N LEU A 101 -29.82 19.45 -4.34
CA LEU A 101 -30.02 20.27 -5.55
C LEU A 101 -31.30 21.12 -5.51
N PRO A 102 -32.49 20.61 -5.13
CA PRO A 102 -33.71 21.43 -5.09
C PRO A 102 -33.57 22.64 -4.15
N VAL A 103 -32.84 22.50 -3.05
CA VAL A 103 -32.58 23.60 -2.10
C VAL A 103 -31.65 24.64 -2.71
N LEU A 104 -30.62 24.20 -3.43
CA LEU A 104 -29.72 25.10 -4.17
C LEU A 104 -30.45 25.81 -5.31
N ASP A 105 -31.39 25.14 -5.98
CA ASP A 105 -32.24 25.73 -7.01
C ASP A 105 -33.16 26.81 -6.43
N ASP A 106 -33.76 26.58 -5.26
CA ASP A 106 -34.59 27.58 -4.58
C ASP A 106 -33.77 28.79 -4.10
N ILE A 107 -32.53 28.57 -3.63
CA ILE A 107 -31.58 29.65 -3.32
C ILE A 107 -31.27 30.46 -4.59
N GLY A 108 -31.03 29.80 -5.72
CA GLY A 108 -30.81 30.43 -7.02
C GLY A 108 -32.01 31.29 -7.43
N ARG A 109 -33.23 30.75 -7.32
CA ARG A 109 -34.48 31.47 -7.61
C ARG A 109 -34.65 32.70 -6.72
N ALA A 110 -34.41 32.58 -5.41
CA ALA A 110 -34.47 33.70 -4.48
C ALA A 110 -33.43 34.78 -4.83
N ARG A 111 -32.25 34.39 -5.32
CA ARG A 111 -31.22 35.32 -5.81
C ARG A 111 -31.69 36.08 -7.04
N GLU A 112 -32.27 35.40 -8.02
CA GLU A 112 -32.80 36.00 -9.25
C GLU A 112 -33.91 37.02 -8.98
N HIS A 113 -34.76 36.77 -7.97
CA HIS A 113 -35.81 37.68 -7.55
C HIS A 113 -35.35 38.78 -6.57
N GLY A 114 -34.06 38.81 -6.20
CA GLY A 114 -33.52 39.81 -5.27
C GLY A 114 -33.95 39.63 -3.81
N GLU A 115 -34.47 38.46 -3.46
CA GLU A 115 -34.94 38.11 -2.11
C GLU A 115 -33.80 37.60 -1.21
N LEU A 116 -32.67 37.20 -1.80
CA LEU A 116 -31.50 36.72 -1.10
C LEU A 116 -30.65 37.86 -0.50
N VAL A 117 -31.07 38.37 0.66
CA VAL A 117 -30.44 39.52 1.34
C VAL A 117 -30.06 39.22 2.80
N GLY A 118 -29.19 40.07 3.38
CA GLY A 118 -28.82 40.01 4.78
C GLY A 118 -28.15 38.69 5.20
N GLY A 119 -28.45 38.21 6.41
CA GLY A 119 -27.84 36.99 6.95
C GLY A 119 -28.14 35.72 6.13
N PHE A 120 -29.28 35.67 5.44
CA PHE A 120 -29.64 34.53 4.61
C PHE A 120 -28.71 34.40 3.39
N LYS A 121 -28.29 35.53 2.81
CA LYS A 121 -27.27 35.55 1.74
C LYS A 121 -25.95 34.91 2.19
N SER A 122 -25.45 35.25 3.37
CA SER A 122 -24.20 34.68 3.89
C SER A 122 -24.28 33.17 4.13
N VAL A 123 -25.44 32.68 4.58
CA VAL A 123 -25.68 31.24 4.75
C VAL A 123 -25.71 30.53 3.40
N ALA A 124 -26.42 31.08 2.40
CA ALA A 124 -26.45 30.55 1.04
C ALA A 124 -25.06 30.46 0.41
N GLU A 125 -24.26 31.54 0.48
CA GLU A 125 -22.89 31.56 -0.03
C GLU A 125 -21.98 30.55 0.68
N SER A 126 -22.17 30.36 1.99
CA SER A 126 -21.42 29.36 2.78
C SER A 126 -21.81 27.94 2.37
N LEU A 127 -23.09 27.68 2.10
CA LEU A 127 -23.60 26.40 1.62
C LEU A 127 -23.05 26.09 0.22
N GLU A 128 -23.15 27.02 -0.72
CA GLU A 128 -22.59 26.91 -2.07
C GLU A 128 -21.08 26.64 -2.03
N THR A 129 -20.34 27.38 -1.19
CA THR A 129 -18.90 27.16 -0.98
C THR A 129 -18.60 25.75 -0.44
N THR A 130 -19.45 25.24 0.46
CA THR A 130 -19.28 23.90 1.04
C THR A 130 -19.57 22.82 0.00
N ALA A 131 -20.64 22.98 -0.79
CA ALA A 131 -20.96 22.07 -1.89
C ALA A 131 -19.85 22.06 -2.96
N ALA A 132 -19.27 23.22 -3.29
CA ALA A 132 -18.15 23.32 -4.21
C ALA A 132 -16.89 22.58 -3.68
N LYS A 133 -16.60 22.67 -2.38
CA LYS A 133 -15.51 21.91 -1.74
C LYS A 133 -15.73 20.39 -1.78
N MET A 134 -16.99 19.95 -1.83
CA MET A 134 -17.37 18.54 -2.00
C MET A 134 -17.31 18.08 -3.45
N GLY A 135 -17.02 18.97 -4.40
CA GLY A 135 -16.85 18.66 -5.82
C GLY A 135 -18.01 19.08 -6.72
N LEU A 136 -19.04 19.75 -6.18
CA LEU A 136 -20.14 20.27 -7.01
C LEU A 136 -19.66 21.43 -7.89
N GLN A 137 -19.92 21.36 -9.19
CA GLN A 137 -19.60 22.40 -10.16
C GLN A 137 -20.83 22.73 -11.00
N GLN A 138 -21.02 24.01 -11.31
CA GLN A 138 -22.10 24.49 -12.16
C GLN A 138 -21.63 24.60 -13.60
N PHE A 139 -22.46 24.15 -14.54
CA PHE A 139 -22.23 24.20 -15.99
C PHE A 139 -23.40 24.92 -16.69
N GLY A 140 -23.24 25.26 -17.97
CA GLY A 140 -24.33 25.76 -18.80
C GLY A 140 -24.64 27.23 -18.59
N LYS A 141 -23.61 28.07 -18.53
CA LYS A 141 -23.84 29.52 -18.56
C LYS A 141 -24.42 29.91 -19.92
N GLU A 142 -25.31 30.90 -19.91
CA GLU A 142 -25.93 31.39 -21.13
C GLU A 142 -24.86 31.79 -22.17
N GLY A 143 -24.93 31.19 -23.37
CA GLY A 143 -23.95 31.38 -24.44
C GLY A 143 -22.86 30.32 -24.54
N GLU A 144 -22.76 29.37 -23.61
CA GLU A 144 -21.86 28.21 -23.73
C GLU A 144 -22.41 27.20 -24.77
N PRO A 145 -21.53 26.57 -25.57
CA PRO A 145 -21.95 25.53 -26.51
C PRO A 145 -22.46 24.30 -25.76
N PHE A 146 -23.59 23.75 -26.22
CA PHE A 146 -24.20 22.56 -25.64
C PHE A 146 -23.27 21.34 -25.79
N ASP A 147 -22.96 20.71 -24.67
CA ASP A 147 -22.23 19.44 -24.59
C ASP A 147 -23.16 18.36 -23.99
N PRO A 148 -23.56 17.33 -24.77
CA PRO A 148 -24.47 16.27 -24.32
C PRO A 148 -24.01 15.46 -23.10
N THR A 149 -22.74 15.57 -22.72
CA THR A 149 -22.20 14.86 -21.55
C THR A 149 -22.42 15.59 -20.23
N ILE A 150 -22.70 16.89 -20.26
CA ILE A 150 -22.78 17.77 -19.08
C ILE A 150 -23.93 18.80 -19.09
N HIS A 151 -24.69 18.91 -20.18
CA HIS A 151 -25.90 19.75 -20.33
C HIS A 151 -27.14 18.89 -20.59
#